data_AF-A0A1H6A3L8-F1
#
_entry.id   AF-A0A1H6A3L8-F1
#
_cell.length_a   1.000
_cell.length_b   1.000
_cell.length_c   1.000
_cell.angle_alpha   90.00
_cell.angle_beta   90.00
_cell.angle_gamma   90.00
#
_symmetry.space_group_name_H-M   'P 1'
#
loop_
_entity.id
_entity.type
_entity.pdbx_description
1 polymer ?
#
loop_
_entity_poly.entity_id
_entity_poly.type
_entity_poly.pdbx_seq_one_letter_code
_entity_poly.pdbx_strand_id
1 'polypeptide(L)'
;MNWAVATYDSAFGYVSAHGAPLVDLLDPQPDERIIDLGCGTGLFAATIAERGAEVLGIDGSPEMIAQAAAAYPQLSFAVGDAHDFTTSEPYDAVASNAALHWMTRDPDAVIGAVHAALRPGGRFVAEMGGAGNCAELIAAMQTAWRIFGLAEPELPWYFPTPAEYTSKLEAAGFTVRLLEYFDRPTRMTEGPGGAADWVRVFAASALKEVPPEIVEPLLARINELAAPALRRESGWVADYVRLRFAAVRKPDGSAPMPEGPAGPAAAAGPPPTVVTPPPMGPSAPPPSGAPGEPPLQGAPGAPGMPGASSPGVPGAQAQQGPPPPSPGVPGTQPQQGAPGMPAPSPGVPSAQPQQGAPPPMHTVPMAPGAGPANVHATAPPPSPGGEPPFEVPAVHRH
;
A
#
# COMPACT_ATOMS: atom_id res chain seq x y z
N MET A 1 -8.62 21.39 5.00
CA MET A 1 -8.24 20.23 5.84
C MET A 1 -7.04 20.62 6.67
N ASN A 2 -7.00 20.22 7.95
CA ASN A 2 -5.75 20.17 8.71
C ASN A 2 -5.14 18.77 8.54
N TRP A 3 -3.84 18.69 8.27
CA TRP A 3 -3.10 17.45 8.09
C TRP A 3 -2.22 17.23 9.33
N ALA A 4 -2.18 16.01 9.87
CA ALA A 4 -1.34 15.65 11.01
C ALA A 4 -0.07 14.96 10.50
N VAL A 5 1.10 15.57 10.74
CA VAL A 5 2.35 15.31 10.00
C VAL A 5 3.20 14.16 10.57
N ALA A 6 2.82 13.57 11.71
CA ALA A 6 3.67 12.65 12.49
C ALA A 6 3.62 11.17 12.08
N THR A 7 3.03 10.83 10.93
CA THR A 7 2.33 9.54 10.73
C THR A 7 3.06 8.49 9.90
N TYR A 8 4.18 8.81 9.25
CA TYR A 8 4.89 7.89 8.34
C TYR A 8 6.13 7.21 8.94
N ASP A 9 6.88 7.91 9.80
CA ASP A 9 8.29 7.58 10.06
C ASP A 9 8.52 6.40 11.03
N SER A 10 7.51 5.96 11.78
CA SER A 10 7.69 5.11 12.97
C SER A 10 7.53 3.60 12.75
N ALA A 11 7.20 3.14 11.54
CA ALA A 11 6.71 1.78 11.30
C ALA A 11 7.77 0.69 11.04
N PHE A 12 9.02 1.05 10.67
CA PHE A 12 10.00 0.10 10.11
C PHE A 12 11.15 -0.24 11.07
N GLY A 13 10.85 -1.07 12.07
CA GLY A 13 11.83 -1.54 13.07
C GLY A 13 12.05 -3.05 13.09
N TYR A 14 13.28 -3.46 12.80
CA TYR A 14 13.84 -4.83 12.91
C TYR A 14 13.45 -5.86 11.84
N VAL A 15 14.41 -6.72 11.49
CA VAL A 15 14.51 -7.36 10.17
C VAL A 15 15.15 -8.76 10.26
N SER A 16 14.52 -9.75 9.65
CA SER A 16 15.14 -11.02 9.21
C SER A 16 15.36 -10.98 7.68
N ALA A 17 15.83 -12.06 7.06
CA ALA A 17 16.12 -12.08 5.62
C ALA A 17 14.93 -11.68 4.69
N HIS A 18 13.68 -11.81 5.16
CA HIS A 18 12.47 -11.39 4.43
C HIS A 18 12.01 -9.94 4.75
N GLY A 19 12.64 -9.30 5.73
CA GLY A 19 12.26 -7.97 6.21
C GLY A 19 13.10 -6.82 5.65
N ALA A 20 14.12 -7.11 4.81
CA ALA A 20 15.14 -6.14 4.40
C ALA A 20 14.51 -4.80 3.95
N PRO A 21 15.01 -3.63 4.41
CA PRO A 21 14.59 -2.34 3.91
C PRO A 21 14.76 -2.29 2.39
N LEU A 22 13.83 -1.67 1.66
CA LEU A 22 13.89 -1.64 0.19
C LEU A 22 15.17 -0.95 -0.33
N VAL A 23 15.73 -0.01 0.45
CA VAL A 23 17.03 0.63 0.19
C VAL A 23 18.20 -0.37 0.23
N ASP A 24 18.16 -1.42 1.05
CA ASP A 24 19.26 -2.40 1.14
C ASP A 24 19.17 -3.45 0.02
N LEU A 25 17.98 -3.66 -0.57
CA LEU A 25 17.83 -4.40 -1.84
C LEU A 25 18.20 -3.53 -3.07
N LEU A 26 17.99 -2.23 -2.97
CA LEU A 26 18.39 -1.26 -3.98
C LEU A 26 19.91 -1.07 -4.03
N ASP A 27 20.62 -1.26 -2.92
CA ASP A 27 22.08 -1.12 -2.78
C ASP A 27 22.64 0.15 -3.48
N PRO A 28 22.19 1.38 -3.13
CA PRO A 28 22.69 2.60 -3.75
C PRO A 28 24.18 2.79 -3.48
N GLN A 29 24.95 3.04 -4.54
CA GLN A 29 26.35 3.41 -4.41
C GLN A 29 26.52 4.94 -4.42
N PRO A 30 27.63 5.47 -3.87
CA PRO A 30 28.01 6.86 -4.07
C PRO A 30 28.06 7.25 -5.55
N ASP A 31 27.67 8.48 -5.86
CA ASP A 31 27.64 9.08 -7.21
C ASP A 31 26.67 8.40 -8.22
N GLU A 32 25.89 7.39 -7.84
CA GLU A 32 24.81 6.86 -8.68
C GLU A 32 23.62 7.82 -8.73
N ARG A 33 23.03 7.98 -9.92
CA ARG A 33 21.79 8.74 -10.13
C ARG A 33 20.59 7.81 -10.04
N ILE A 34 19.69 8.10 -9.09
CA ILE A 34 18.52 7.26 -8.77
C ILE A 34 17.22 8.08 -8.79
N ILE A 35 16.16 7.49 -9.34
CA ILE A 35 14.79 8.03 -9.20
C ILE A 35 14.06 7.32 -8.06
N ASP A 36 13.38 8.07 -7.20
CA ASP A 36 12.33 7.54 -6.31
C ASP A 36 10.96 7.85 -6.92
N LEU A 37 10.29 6.83 -7.47
CA LEU A 37 9.09 6.97 -8.29
C LEU A 37 7.82 6.74 -7.45
N GLY A 38 7.05 7.80 -7.26
CA GLY A 38 6.02 7.92 -6.24
C GLY A 38 6.62 8.20 -4.86
N CYS A 39 7.52 9.18 -4.77
CA CYS A 39 8.30 9.47 -3.58
C CYS A 39 7.47 9.98 -2.38
N GLY A 40 6.22 10.40 -2.60
CA GLY A 40 5.36 11.00 -1.57
C GLY A 40 6.05 12.14 -0.85
N THR A 41 6.17 12.02 0.48
CA THR A 41 6.82 13.03 1.36
C THR A 41 8.35 13.04 1.29
N GLY A 42 8.99 12.19 0.48
CA GLY A 42 10.44 12.19 0.23
C GLY A 42 11.30 11.41 1.23
N LEU A 43 10.70 10.75 2.24
CA LEU A 43 11.44 9.97 3.25
C LEU A 43 12.29 8.85 2.64
N PHE A 44 11.77 8.16 1.61
CA PHE A 44 12.51 7.07 0.96
C PHE A 44 13.65 7.61 0.09
N ALA A 45 13.39 8.63 -0.75
CA ALA A 45 14.43 9.41 -1.43
C ALA A 45 15.56 9.89 -0.50
N ALA A 46 15.22 10.38 0.71
CA ALA A 46 16.22 10.76 1.71
C ALA A 46 17.03 9.57 2.22
N THR A 47 16.39 8.43 2.50
CA THR A 47 17.04 7.18 2.91
C THR A 47 18.01 6.65 1.83
N ILE A 48 17.69 6.88 0.55
CA ILE A 48 18.56 6.55 -0.59
C ILE A 48 19.74 7.54 -0.64
N ALA A 49 19.50 8.84 -0.49
CA ALA A 49 20.54 9.86 -0.51
C ALA A 49 21.55 9.72 0.66
N GLU A 50 21.13 9.21 1.82
CA GLU A 50 22.01 8.86 2.94
C GLU A 50 23.08 7.81 2.58
N ARG A 51 22.91 7.04 1.50
CA ARG A 51 23.93 6.11 0.96
C ARG A 51 24.94 6.78 0.02
N GLY A 52 24.74 8.06 -0.33
CA GLY A 52 25.62 8.85 -1.19
C GLY A 52 25.19 8.99 -2.66
N ALA A 53 23.99 8.51 -3.02
CA ALA A 53 23.44 8.62 -4.37
C ALA A 53 22.84 10.01 -4.65
N GLU A 54 22.88 10.47 -5.90
CA GLU A 54 22.12 11.63 -6.39
C GLU A 54 20.67 11.22 -6.65
N VAL A 55 19.71 11.74 -5.86
CA VAL A 55 18.30 11.30 -5.92
C VAL A 55 17.37 12.37 -6.48
N LEU A 56 16.52 11.94 -7.42
CA LEU A 56 15.34 12.68 -7.89
C LEU A 56 14.06 11.96 -7.41
N GLY A 57 13.28 12.59 -6.54
CA GLY A 57 11.92 12.13 -6.25
C GLY A 57 10.93 12.61 -7.30
N ILE A 58 10.06 11.72 -7.78
CA ILE A 58 8.95 12.04 -8.69
C ILE A 58 7.64 11.60 -8.04
N ASP A 59 6.61 12.44 -8.07
CA ASP A 59 5.27 12.11 -7.58
C ASP A 59 4.19 12.83 -8.39
N GLY A 60 2.98 12.25 -8.44
CA GLY A 60 1.83 12.83 -9.15
C GLY A 60 1.15 13.97 -8.39
N SER A 61 1.37 14.12 -7.08
CA SER A 61 0.78 15.18 -6.25
C SER A 61 1.72 16.37 -6.09
N PRO A 62 1.33 17.58 -6.55
CA PRO A 62 2.04 18.82 -6.24
C PRO A 62 2.15 19.10 -4.74
N GLU A 63 1.18 18.67 -3.94
CA GLU A 63 1.18 18.81 -2.49
C GLU A 63 2.25 17.93 -1.83
N MET A 64 2.39 16.68 -2.28
CA MET A 64 3.45 15.78 -1.80
C MET A 64 4.84 16.32 -2.15
N ILE A 65 5.04 16.76 -3.40
CA ILE A 65 6.32 17.37 -3.83
C ILE A 65 6.64 18.65 -3.06
N ALA A 66 5.65 19.51 -2.78
CA ALA A 66 5.84 20.69 -1.95
C ALA A 66 6.23 20.34 -0.51
N GLN A 67 5.64 19.29 0.07
CA GLN A 67 6.02 18.79 1.40
C GLN A 67 7.43 18.16 1.40
N ALA A 68 7.77 17.37 0.39
CA ALA A 68 9.06 16.70 0.26
C ALA A 68 10.21 17.71 0.11
N ALA A 69 10.05 18.72 -0.76
CA ALA A 69 11.03 19.80 -0.93
C ALA A 69 11.17 20.69 0.33
N ALA A 70 10.12 20.82 1.14
CA ALA A 70 10.18 21.53 2.41
C ALA A 70 10.85 20.72 3.53
N ALA A 71 10.72 19.39 3.52
CA ALA A 71 11.33 18.48 4.49
C ALA A 71 12.81 18.19 4.18
N TYR A 72 13.16 18.06 2.90
CA TYR A 72 14.49 17.68 2.42
C TYR A 72 15.01 18.66 1.36
N PRO A 73 15.24 19.95 1.70
CA PRO A 73 15.59 21.01 0.74
C PRO A 73 16.96 20.82 0.04
N GLN A 74 17.74 19.82 0.43
CA GLN A 74 18.97 19.39 -0.24
C GLN A 74 18.76 18.38 -1.38
N LEU A 75 17.54 17.85 -1.56
CA LEU A 75 17.20 16.84 -2.57
C LEU A 75 16.41 17.45 -3.72
N SER A 76 16.41 16.76 -4.88
CA SER A 76 15.62 17.17 -6.04
C SER A 76 14.27 16.47 -6.07
N PHE A 77 13.20 17.22 -6.31
CA PHE A 77 11.83 16.71 -6.42
C PHE A 77 11.11 17.32 -7.62
N ALA A 78 10.31 16.53 -8.33
CA ALA A 78 9.52 16.97 -9.48
C ALA A 78 8.10 16.37 -9.48
N VAL A 79 7.12 17.16 -9.93
CA VAL A 79 5.77 16.64 -10.22
C VAL A 79 5.83 15.92 -11.57
N GLY A 80 5.32 14.70 -11.65
CA GLY A 80 5.26 13.94 -12.90
C GLY A 80 4.40 12.68 -12.80
N ASP A 81 3.77 12.29 -13.91
CA ASP A 81 3.03 11.03 -13.99
C ASP A 81 3.99 9.87 -14.32
N ALA A 82 3.96 8.83 -13.50
CA ALA A 82 4.80 7.65 -13.64
C ALA A 82 4.56 6.85 -14.94
N HIS A 83 3.44 7.07 -15.64
CA HIS A 83 3.12 6.40 -16.90
C HIS A 83 3.87 6.99 -18.12
N ASP A 84 4.31 8.26 -18.05
CA ASP A 84 4.86 8.98 -19.21
C ASP A 84 5.98 10.00 -18.87
N PHE A 85 6.52 9.97 -17.65
CA PHE A 85 7.70 10.78 -17.29
C PHE A 85 8.91 10.51 -18.21
N THR A 86 9.68 11.56 -18.48
CA THR A 86 10.86 11.51 -19.36
C THR A 86 12.11 12.08 -18.68
N THR A 87 13.28 11.57 -19.04
CA THR A 87 14.58 11.99 -18.51
C THR A 87 15.54 12.36 -19.64
N SER A 88 16.25 13.48 -19.51
CA SER A 88 17.27 13.91 -20.48
C SER A 88 18.54 13.06 -20.46
N GLU A 89 18.90 12.52 -19.30
CA GLU A 89 20.11 11.73 -19.04
C GLU A 89 19.73 10.44 -18.29
N PRO A 90 20.19 9.24 -18.73
CA PRO A 90 19.76 7.96 -18.17
C PRO A 90 20.22 7.77 -16.73
N TYR A 91 19.44 7.01 -15.95
CA TYR A 91 19.64 6.75 -14.53
C TYR A 91 20.22 5.35 -14.26
N ASP A 92 20.89 5.19 -13.12
CA ASP A 92 21.52 3.94 -12.71
C ASP A 92 20.54 3.00 -11.99
N ALA A 93 19.57 3.59 -11.30
CA ALA A 93 18.42 2.89 -10.74
C ALA A 93 17.12 3.71 -10.78
N VAL A 94 16.00 2.99 -10.73
CA VAL A 94 14.70 3.51 -10.33
C VAL A 94 14.21 2.66 -9.16
N ALA A 95 13.76 3.34 -8.11
CA ALA A 95 13.15 2.75 -6.94
C ALA A 95 11.68 3.13 -6.86
N SER A 96 10.84 2.31 -6.22
CA SER A 96 9.46 2.72 -5.88
C SER A 96 8.97 1.97 -4.65
N ASN A 97 8.59 2.70 -3.60
CA ASN A 97 8.11 2.11 -2.35
C ASN A 97 6.62 2.43 -2.13
N ALA A 98 5.77 1.41 -2.12
CA ALA A 98 4.34 1.50 -1.88
C ALA A 98 3.54 2.43 -2.84
N ALA A 99 4.09 2.78 -4.01
CA ALA A 99 3.42 3.67 -4.97
C ALA A 99 2.84 2.96 -6.22
N LEU A 100 3.53 1.96 -6.79
CA LEU A 100 3.16 1.35 -8.09
C LEU A 100 1.70 0.83 -8.17
N HIS A 101 1.10 0.44 -7.05
CA HIS A 101 -0.26 -0.08 -7.02
C HIS A 101 -1.34 1.00 -7.21
N TRP A 102 -1.01 2.29 -7.15
CA TRP A 102 -1.91 3.39 -7.51
C TRP A 102 -1.85 3.76 -9.00
N MET A 103 -0.88 3.22 -9.73
CA MET A 103 -0.62 3.55 -11.13
C MET A 103 -1.46 2.64 -12.04
N THR A 104 -2.79 2.75 -11.92
CA THR A 104 -3.76 1.81 -12.48
C THR A 104 -4.11 2.05 -13.95
N ARG A 105 -3.78 3.21 -14.51
CA ARG A 105 -4.14 3.61 -15.88
C ARG A 105 -3.50 2.70 -16.94
N ASP A 106 -2.20 2.47 -16.82
CA ASP A 106 -1.47 1.53 -17.68
C ASP A 106 -0.16 1.05 -17.00
N PRO A 107 -0.18 -0.07 -16.28
CA PRO A 107 1.02 -0.62 -15.64
C PRO A 107 2.15 -0.97 -16.62
N ASP A 108 1.87 -1.21 -17.90
CA ASP A 108 2.90 -1.52 -18.90
C ASP A 108 3.58 -0.24 -19.40
N ALA A 109 2.83 0.87 -19.51
CA ALA A 109 3.40 2.20 -19.76
C ALA A 109 4.35 2.65 -18.64
N VAL A 110 3.99 2.43 -17.37
CA VAL A 110 4.89 2.71 -16.22
C VAL A 110 6.21 1.94 -16.34
N ILE A 111 6.13 0.63 -16.60
CA ILE A 111 7.34 -0.20 -16.78
C ILE A 111 8.14 0.26 -18.01
N GLY A 112 7.47 0.70 -19.08
CA GLY A 112 8.09 1.28 -20.27
C GLY A 112 8.83 2.60 -20.01
N ALA A 113 8.23 3.52 -19.26
CA ALA A 113 8.86 4.78 -18.86
C ALA A 113 10.08 4.52 -17.96
N VAL A 114 9.97 3.60 -17.00
CA VAL A 114 11.09 3.15 -16.16
C VAL A 114 12.21 2.48 -16.98
N HIS A 115 11.87 1.67 -17.98
CA HIS A 115 12.86 1.08 -18.89
C HIS A 115 13.59 2.15 -19.72
N ALA A 116 12.87 3.17 -20.20
CA ALA A 116 13.43 4.27 -20.98
C ALA A 116 14.34 5.18 -20.13
N ALA A 117 13.98 5.43 -18.87
CA ALA A 117 14.78 6.25 -17.95
C ALA A 117 16.07 5.57 -17.48
N LEU A 118 16.12 4.23 -17.44
CA LEU A 118 17.29 3.47 -17.00
C LEU A 118 18.37 3.33 -18.06
N ARG A 119 19.65 3.37 -17.67
CA ARG A 119 20.77 2.90 -18.50
C ARG A 119 20.64 1.38 -18.79
N PRO A 120 21.23 0.86 -19.88
CA PRO A 120 21.35 -0.60 -20.05
C PRO A 120 22.12 -1.22 -18.88
N GLY A 121 21.58 -2.26 -18.26
CA GLY A 121 22.11 -2.81 -17.00
C GLY A 121 21.74 -2.02 -15.73
N GLY A 122 21.00 -0.91 -15.84
CA GLY A 122 20.38 -0.22 -14.71
C GLY A 122 19.25 -1.04 -14.09
N ARG A 123 18.90 -0.74 -12.82
CA ARG A 123 18.02 -1.58 -12.00
C ARG A 123 16.70 -0.92 -11.62
N PHE A 124 15.60 -1.68 -11.67
CA PHE A 124 14.30 -1.31 -11.14
C PHE A 124 14.03 -2.15 -9.89
N VAL A 125 13.90 -1.51 -8.73
CA VAL A 125 13.71 -2.17 -7.43
C VAL A 125 12.50 -1.57 -6.73
N ALA A 126 11.46 -2.36 -6.49
CA ALA A 126 10.21 -1.83 -5.96
C ALA A 126 9.49 -2.78 -5.02
N GLU A 127 8.59 -2.20 -4.22
CA GLU A 127 7.65 -2.92 -3.36
C GLU A 127 6.25 -2.31 -3.47
N MET A 128 5.22 -3.14 -3.68
CA MET A 128 3.84 -2.73 -3.87
C MET A 128 2.86 -3.70 -3.21
N GLY A 129 1.57 -3.36 -3.16
CA GLY A 129 0.53 -4.34 -2.85
C GLY A 129 0.52 -5.46 -3.90
N GLY A 130 0.70 -6.70 -3.47
CA GLY A 130 0.50 -7.87 -4.33
C GLY A 130 -0.96 -8.32 -4.34
N ALA A 131 -1.31 -9.29 -5.18
CA ALA A 131 -2.60 -9.97 -5.11
C ALA A 131 -2.97 -10.38 -3.67
N GLY A 132 -4.25 -10.26 -3.30
CA GLY A 132 -4.71 -10.53 -1.93
C GLY A 132 -4.38 -9.46 -0.89
N ASN A 133 -3.64 -8.40 -1.23
CA ASN A 133 -3.42 -7.27 -0.33
C ASN A 133 -4.74 -6.60 0.07
N CYS A 134 -4.96 -6.40 1.38
CA CYS A 134 -6.19 -5.83 1.93
C CYS A 134 -7.47 -6.65 1.64
N ALA A 135 -7.36 -7.96 1.40
CA ALA A 135 -8.50 -8.82 1.04
C ALA A 135 -9.68 -8.73 2.03
N GLU A 136 -9.43 -8.72 3.34
CA GLU A 136 -10.45 -8.63 4.38
C GLU A 136 -11.07 -7.22 4.47
N LEU A 137 -10.25 -6.17 4.31
CA LEU A 137 -10.74 -4.78 4.19
C LEU A 137 -11.64 -4.62 2.96
N ILE A 138 -11.22 -5.16 1.81
CA ILE A 138 -11.95 -5.09 0.55
C ILE A 138 -13.25 -5.92 0.61
N ALA A 139 -13.21 -7.13 1.18
CA ALA A 139 -14.40 -7.95 1.40
C ALA A 139 -15.40 -7.27 2.34
N ALA A 140 -14.92 -6.60 3.39
CA ALA A 140 -15.74 -5.79 4.29
C ALA A 140 -16.35 -4.56 3.57
N MET A 141 -15.58 -3.84 2.75
CA MET A 141 -16.07 -2.74 1.91
C MET A 141 -17.16 -3.20 0.93
N GLN A 142 -16.88 -4.18 0.08
CA GLN A 142 -17.83 -4.69 -0.92
C GLN A 142 -19.11 -5.22 -0.26
N THR A 143 -18.97 -5.91 0.88
CA THR A 143 -20.12 -6.42 1.65
C THR A 143 -20.92 -5.29 2.30
N ALA A 144 -20.27 -4.24 2.81
CA ALA A 144 -20.96 -3.07 3.33
C ALA A 144 -21.73 -2.32 2.24
N TRP A 145 -21.09 -2.02 1.09
CA TRP A 145 -21.76 -1.38 -0.06
C TRP A 145 -23.02 -2.16 -0.49
N ARG A 146 -22.91 -3.49 -0.61
CA ARG A 146 -24.01 -4.38 -0.97
C ARG A 146 -25.15 -4.39 0.07
N ILE A 147 -24.84 -4.26 1.36
CA ILE A 147 -25.82 -4.13 2.45
C ILE A 147 -26.58 -2.80 2.36
N PHE A 148 -25.91 -1.71 1.97
CA PHE A 148 -26.51 -0.39 1.79
C PHE A 148 -27.16 -0.19 0.41
N GLY A 149 -27.21 -1.23 -0.44
CA GLY A 149 -27.83 -1.17 -1.77
C GLY A 149 -27.04 -0.36 -2.81
N LEU A 150 -25.76 -0.10 -2.55
CA LEU A 150 -24.86 0.63 -3.42
C LEU A 150 -24.25 -0.30 -4.49
N ALA A 151 -23.95 0.23 -5.68
CA ALA A 151 -23.16 -0.48 -6.68
C ALA A 151 -21.72 -0.70 -6.15
N GLU A 152 -21.12 -1.86 -6.42
CA GLU A 152 -19.81 -2.20 -5.84
C GLU A 152 -18.73 -1.20 -6.28
N PRO A 153 -17.86 -0.74 -5.34
CA PRO A 153 -16.98 0.38 -5.61
C PRO A 153 -15.83 0.01 -6.55
N GLU A 154 -15.56 0.87 -7.52
CA GLU A 154 -14.30 0.82 -8.26
C GLU A 154 -13.15 1.18 -7.31
N LEU A 155 -12.18 0.26 -7.16
CA LEU A 155 -11.09 0.40 -6.21
C LEU A 155 -9.87 1.00 -6.92
N PRO A 156 -9.17 1.99 -6.33
CA PRO A 156 -8.10 2.73 -6.99
C PRO A 156 -6.75 1.98 -7.00
N TRP A 157 -6.77 0.64 -7.07
CA TRP A 157 -5.60 -0.20 -6.87
C TRP A 157 -5.42 -1.30 -7.91
N TYR A 158 -4.17 -1.47 -8.32
CA TYR A 158 -3.66 -2.60 -9.09
C TYR A 158 -2.82 -3.51 -8.19
N PHE A 159 -3.32 -4.72 -7.92
CA PHE A 159 -2.70 -5.71 -7.04
C PHE A 159 -2.39 -7.01 -7.83
N PRO A 160 -1.29 -7.02 -8.60
CA PRO A 160 -0.97 -8.11 -9.52
C PRO A 160 -0.52 -9.38 -8.81
N THR A 161 -0.67 -10.50 -9.52
CA THR A 161 0.01 -11.75 -9.11
C THR A 161 1.52 -11.66 -9.38
N PRO A 162 2.37 -12.42 -8.65
CA PRO A 162 3.81 -12.42 -8.90
C PRO A 162 4.17 -12.81 -10.35
N ALA A 163 3.48 -13.81 -10.91
CA ALA A 163 3.70 -14.28 -12.28
C ALA A 163 3.28 -13.25 -13.35
N GLU A 164 2.17 -12.55 -13.12
CA GLU A 164 1.70 -11.46 -13.99
C GLU A 164 2.72 -10.33 -14.05
N TYR A 165 3.16 -9.80 -12.91
CA TYR A 165 4.06 -8.65 -12.90
C TYR A 165 5.47 -9.02 -13.39
N THR A 166 5.95 -10.24 -13.11
CA THR A 166 7.17 -10.78 -13.75
C THR A 166 7.03 -10.84 -15.26
N SER A 167 5.90 -11.33 -15.80
CA SER A 167 5.68 -11.40 -17.26
C SER A 167 5.73 -10.01 -17.90
N LYS A 168 5.13 -8.99 -17.26
CA LYS A 168 5.16 -7.60 -17.71
C LYS A 168 6.58 -7.03 -17.73
N LEU A 169 7.33 -7.19 -16.62
CA LEU A 169 8.73 -6.78 -16.53
C LEU A 169 9.60 -7.45 -17.61
N GLU A 170 9.46 -8.76 -17.82
CA GLU A 170 10.28 -9.49 -18.79
C GLU A 170 9.98 -9.14 -20.24
N ALA A 171 8.69 -8.91 -20.57
CA ALA A 171 8.24 -8.42 -21.87
C ALA A 171 8.75 -7.00 -22.18
N ALA A 172 8.77 -6.13 -21.17
CA ALA A 172 9.31 -4.77 -21.26
C ALA A 172 10.85 -4.70 -21.22
N GLY A 173 11.56 -5.81 -21.41
CA GLY A 173 13.02 -5.80 -21.54
C GLY A 173 13.82 -5.90 -20.23
N PHE A 174 13.18 -6.15 -19.09
CA PHE A 174 13.91 -6.47 -17.85
C PHE A 174 14.30 -7.95 -17.76
N THR A 175 15.25 -8.26 -16.89
CA THR A 175 15.46 -9.60 -16.33
C THR A 175 15.22 -9.53 -14.83
N VAL A 176 14.23 -10.27 -14.31
CA VAL A 176 13.98 -10.31 -12.86
C VAL A 176 15.10 -11.08 -12.16
N ARG A 177 15.60 -10.53 -11.05
CA ARG A 177 16.71 -11.10 -10.24
C ARG A 177 16.24 -11.57 -8.86
N LEU A 178 15.28 -10.85 -8.28
CA LEU A 178 14.57 -11.24 -7.07
C LEU A 178 13.08 -10.97 -7.27
N LEU A 179 12.25 -11.87 -6.73
CA LEU A 179 10.81 -11.73 -6.61
C LEU A 179 10.42 -12.29 -5.25
N GLU A 180 9.90 -11.46 -4.35
CA GLU A 180 9.35 -11.88 -3.06
C GLU A 180 7.86 -11.56 -3.01
N TYR A 181 7.07 -12.48 -2.48
CA TYR A 181 5.62 -12.31 -2.28
C TYR A 181 5.26 -12.87 -0.91
N PHE A 182 4.78 -12.02 -0.01
CA PHE A 182 4.65 -12.35 1.41
C PHE A 182 3.64 -11.47 2.15
N ASP A 183 3.08 -12.02 3.22
CA ASP A 183 2.20 -11.30 4.15
C ASP A 183 3.02 -10.32 5.00
N ARG A 184 2.53 -9.08 5.15
CA ARG A 184 3.07 -8.07 6.08
C ARG A 184 1.94 -7.48 6.95
N PRO A 185 1.36 -8.27 7.88
CA PRO A 185 0.34 -7.76 8.80
C PRO A 185 0.85 -6.52 9.55
N THR A 186 0.27 -5.35 9.28
CA THR A 186 0.79 -4.05 9.72
C THR A 186 -0.17 -3.39 10.69
N ARG A 187 0.33 -3.00 11.86
CA ARG A 187 -0.47 -2.35 12.92
C ARG A 187 -0.90 -0.96 12.47
N MET A 188 -2.19 -0.67 12.61
CA MET A 188 -2.80 0.60 12.20
C MET A 188 -2.71 1.58 13.38
N THR A 189 -1.59 2.29 13.50
CA THR A 189 -1.35 3.23 14.63
C THR A 189 -2.12 4.54 14.46
N GLU A 190 -2.18 5.07 13.25
CA GLU A 190 -2.70 6.41 12.95
C GLU A 190 -4.19 6.43 12.57
N GLY A 191 -4.92 5.37 12.92
CA GLY A 191 -6.36 5.21 12.68
C GLY A 191 -7.01 4.46 13.84
N PRO A 192 -7.28 5.11 14.99
CA PRO A 192 -7.88 4.45 16.15
C PRO A 192 -9.31 3.96 15.89
N GLY A 193 -9.99 4.54 14.90
CA GLY A 193 -11.26 4.05 14.34
C GLY A 193 -11.10 2.85 13.42
N GLY A 194 -9.90 2.35 13.14
CA GLY A 194 -9.67 1.07 12.46
C GLY A 194 -9.92 1.09 10.96
N ALA A 195 -10.64 0.09 10.46
CA ALA A 195 -10.94 -0.05 9.04
C ALA A 195 -11.70 1.18 8.48
N ALA A 196 -12.56 1.83 9.29
CA ALA A 196 -13.22 3.07 8.91
C ALA A 196 -12.22 4.20 8.56
N ASP A 197 -11.18 4.41 9.37
CA ASP A 197 -10.19 5.45 9.12
C ASP A 197 -9.29 5.09 7.91
N TRP A 198 -8.99 3.80 7.74
CA TRP A 198 -8.29 3.31 6.56
C TRP A 198 -9.06 3.56 5.26
N VAL A 199 -10.38 3.28 5.24
CA VAL A 199 -11.24 3.55 4.09
C VAL A 199 -11.37 5.06 3.83
N ARG A 200 -11.42 5.91 4.87
CA ARG A 200 -11.37 7.38 4.71
C ARG A 200 -10.10 7.90 4.04
N VAL A 201 -8.95 7.29 4.33
CA VAL A 201 -7.65 7.72 3.77
C VAL A 201 -7.43 7.12 2.38
N PHE A 202 -7.48 5.79 2.26
CA PHE A 202 -7.02 5.09 1.07
C PHE A 202 -8.13 4.84 0.04
N ALA A 203 -9.38 4.68 0.47
CA ALA A 203 -10.54 4.53 -0.42
C ALA A 203 -11.34 5.85 -0.59
N ALA A 204 -10.68 6.99 -0.41
CA ALA A 204 -11.29 8.31 -0.47
C ALA A 204 -11.96 8.63 -1.83
N SER A 205 -11.56 7.96 -2.92
CA SER A 205 -12.24 8.03 -4.22
C SER A 205 -13.60 7.34 -4.18
N ALA A 206 -13.65 6.08 -3.75
CA ALA A 206 -14.88 5.28 -3.66
C ALA A 206 -15.94 5.90 -2.73
N LEU A 207 -15.51 6.65 -1.69
CA LEU A 207 -16.42 7.38 -0.80
C LEU A 207 -17.10 8.61 -1.44
N LYS A 208 -16.58 9.17 -2.55
CA LYS A 208 -17.19 10.35 -3.21
C LYS A 208 -18.53 10.03 -3.87
N GLU A 209 -18.70 8.78 -4.32
CA GLU A 209 -19.91 8.29 -4.98
C GLU A 209 -20.98 7.83 -3.97
N VAL A 210 -20.71 7.93 -2.66
CA VAL A 210 -21.63 7.57 -1.58
C VAL A 210 -22.40 8.81 -1.09
N PRO A 211 -23.74 8.76 -0.97
CA PRO A 211 -24.51 9.84 -0.36
C PRO A 211 -23.98 10.22 1.03
N PRO A 212 -23.73 11.50 1.36
CA PRO A 212 -23.07 11.90 2.61
C PRO A 212 -23.74 11.37 3.89
N GLU A 213 -25.06 11.21 3.88
CA GLU A 213 -25.86 10.65 4.96
C GLU A 213 -25.67 9.13 5.18
N ILE A 214 -25.12 8.42 4.17
CA ILE A 214 -24.79 6.99 4.22
C ILE A 214 -23.34 6.75 4.66
N VAL A 215 -22.42 7.69 4.42
CA VAL A 215 -20.96 7.52 4.65
C VAL A 215 -20.64 7.03 6.06
N GLU A 216 -21.14 7.69 7.12
CA GLU A 216 -20.81 7.30 8.50
C GLU A 216 -21.44 5.94 8.91
N PRO A 217 -22.73 5.66 8.65
CA PRO A 217 -23.29 4.31 8.80
C PRO A 217 -22.53 3.21 8.03
N LEU A 218 -22.07 3.52 6.81
CA LEU A 218 -21.33 2.59 5.94
C LEU A 218 -19.95 2.28 6.54
N LEU A 219 -19.19 3.31 6.94
CA LEU A 219 -17.89 3.17 7.60
C LEU A 219 -17.99 2.41 8.94
N ALA A 220 -19.03 2.66 9.73
CA ALA A 220 -19.32 1.89 10.93
C ALA A 220 -19.57 0.40 10.62
N ARG A 221 -20.31 0.10 9.54
CA ARG A 221 -20.58 -1.28 9.13
C ARG A 221 -19.34 -2.00 8.58
N ILE A 222 -18.44 -1.30 7.88
CA ILE A 222 -17.14 -1.87 7.46
C ILE A 222 -16.33 -2.29 8.69
N ASN A 223 -16.28 -1.45 9.74
CA ASN A 223 -15.65 -1.80 11.00
C ASN A 223 -16.24 -3.07 11.64
N GLU A 224 -17.57 -3.20 11.69
CA GLU A 224 -18.22 -4.41 12.22
C GLU A 224 -17.86 -5.67 11.43
N LEU A 225 -17.77 -5.57 10.11
CA LEU A 225 -17.45 -6.68 9.20
C LEU A 225 -15.96 -7.05 9.24
N ALA A 226 -15.06 -6.07 9.32
CA ALA A 226 -13.61 -6.27 9.33
C ALA A 226 -13.06 -6.66 10.72
N ALA A 227 -13.76 -6.32 11.82
CA ALA A 227 -13.26 -6.56 13.18
C ALA A 227 -12.90 -8.02 13.50
N PRO A 228 -13.67 -9.05 13.11
CA PRO A 228 -13.30 -10.45 13.38
C PRO A 228 -11.98 -10.86 12.73
N ALA A 229 -11.71 -10.36 11.52
CA ALA A 229 -10.50 -10.68 10.77
C ALA A 229 -9.30 -9.83 11.21
N LEU A 230 -9.49 -8.54 11.50
CA LEU A 230 -8.39 -7.54 11.57
C LEU A 230 -8.17 -6.88 12.94
N ARG A 231 -9.10 -7.04 13.89
CA ARG A 231 -8.93 -6.48 15.25
C ARG A 231 -8.20 -7.46 16.15
N ARG A 232 -7.28 -6.96 16.97
CA ARG A 232 -6.49 -7.69 17.97
C ARG A 232 -6.51 -6.93 19.29
N GLU A 233 -6.02 -7.55 20.37
CA GLU A 233 -5.83 -6.88 21.66
C GLU A 233 -4.85 -5.69 21.57
N SER A 234 -3.86 -5.79 20.68
CA SER A 234 -2.89 -4.72 20.37
C SER A 234 -3.44 -3.59 19.49
N GLY A 235 -4.71 -3.64 19.09
CA GLY A 235 -5.36 -2.69 18.17
C GLY A 235 -5.71 -3.32 16.83
N TRP A 236 -5.88 -2.49 15.80
CA TRP A 236 -6.17 -2.94 14.44
C TRP A 236 -4.89 -3.29 13.67
N VAL A 237 -4.97 -4.29 12.81
CA VAL A 237 -3.88 -4.77 11.96
C VAL A 237 -4.41 -4.96 10.54
N ALA A 238 -3.84 -4.25 9.57
CA ALA A 238 -4.17 -4.41 8.16
C ALA A 238 -3.50 -5.67 7.59
N ASP A 239 -4.27 -6.45 6.83
CA ASP A 239 -3.89 -7.66 6.10
C ASP A 239 -3.16 -7.31 4.80
N TYR A 240 -2.06 -6.59 4.93
CA TYR A 240 -1.24 -6.26 3.77
C TYR A 240 -0.49 -7.48 3.25
N VAL A 241 -0.50 -7.64 1.92
CA VAL A 241 0.35 -8.56 1.17
C VAL A 241 1.28 -7.71 0.31
N ARG A 242 2.58 -8.04 0.28
CA ARG A 242 3.59 -7.30 -0.47
C ARG A 242 4.17 -8.14 -1.59
N LEU A 243 4.20 -7.55 -2.78
CA LEU A 243 5.01 -7.98 -3.91
C LEU A 243 6.24 -7.07 -3.96
N ARG A 244 7.43 -7.67 -3.86
CA ARG A 244 8.71 -6.99 -3.98
C ARG A 244 9.51 -7.60 -5.12
N PHE A 245 10.27 -6.80 -5.85
CA PHE A 245 11.21 -7.32 -6.84
C PHE A 245 12.47 -6.47 -6.95
N ALA A 246 13.51 -7.09 -7.49
CA ALA A 246 14.65 -6.42 -8.10
C ALA A 246 14.80 -6.96 -9.52
N ALA A 247 14.80 -6.07 -10.52
CA ALA A 247 14.90 -6.39 -11.93
C ALA A 247 15.96 -5.49 -12.60
N VAL A 248 16.60 -5.98 -13.65
CA VAL A 248 17.69 -5.28 -14.35
C VAL A 248 17.34 -5.12 -15.82
N ARG A 249 17.42 -3.89 -16.36
CA ARG A 249 17.24 -3.62 -17.80
C ARG A 249 18.27 -4.44 -18.59
N LYS A 250 17.81 -5.24 -19.55
CA LYS A 250 18.69 -6.05 -20.39
C LYS A 250 19.65 -5.15 -21.19
N PRO A 251 20.89 -5.58 -21.49
CA PRO A 251 21.80 -4.84 -22.35
C PRO A 251 21.25 -4.69 -23.77
N ASP A 252 21.44 -3.52 -24.39
CA ASP A 252 21.03 -3.31 -25.77
C ASP A 252 21.74 -4.29 -26.72
N GLY A 253 20.98 -4.92 -27.60
CA GLY A 253 21.48 -6.01 -28.46
C GLY A 253 21.43 -7.40 -27.83
N SER A 254 20.93 -7.58 -26.60
CA SER A 254 20.53 -8.90 -26.13
C SER A 254 19.29 -9.37 -26.91
N ALA A 255 19.51 -10.08 -28.00
CA ALA A 255 18.45 -10.81 -28.69
C ALA A 255 17.72 -11.72 -27.68
N PRO A 256 16.40 -11.97 -27.83
CA PRO A 256 15.77 -13.04 -27.10
C PRO A 256 16.56 -14.33 -27.36
N MET A 257 16.90 -15.06 -26.30
CA MET A 257 17.50 -16.39 -26.43
C MET A 257 16.61 -17.19 -27.39
N PRO A 258 17.14 -17.73 -28.50
CA PRO A 258 16.30 -18.43 -29.47
C PRO A 258 15.59 -19.57 -28.75
N GLU A 259 14.27 -19.66 -28.95
CA GLU A 259 13.50 -20.78 -28.43
C GLU A 259 14.19 -22.08 -28.84
N GLY A 260 14.56 -22.90 -27.85
CA GLY A 260 15.28 -24.15 -28.09
C GLY A 260 14.52 -24.96 -29.15
N PRO A 261 15.20 -25.45 -30.20
CA PRO A 261 14.54 -25.87 -31.43
C PRO A 261 13.41 -26.84 -31.13
N ALA A 262 12.20 -26.47 -31.52
CA ALA A 262 10.97 -27.17 -31.18
C ALA A 262 11.14 -28.68 -31.43
N GLY A 263 11.07 -29.46 -30.34
CA GLY A 263 11.37 -30.89 -30.37
C GLY A 263 10.54 -31.57 -31.46
N PRO A 264 11.13 -32.48 -32.27
CA PRO A 264 10.47 -33.02 -33.44
C PRO A 264 9.13 -33.65 -33.05
N ALA A 265 8.06 -33.21 -33.72
CA ALA A 265 6.69 -33.55 -33.37
C ALA A 265 6.54 -35.07 -33.18
N ALA A 266 6.06 -35.48 -32.01
CA ALA A 266 6.05 -36.87 -31.59
C ALA A 266 5.16 -37.72 -32.50
N ALA A 267 5.78 -38.44 -33.43
CA ALA A 267 5.10 -39.47 -34.22
C ALA A 267 4.53 -40.52 -33.26
N ALA A 268 3.25 -40.87 -33.43
CA ALA A 268 2.55 -41.76 -32.53
C ALA A 268 3.20 -43.16 -32.53
N GLY A 269 3.87 -43.50 -31.42
CA GLY A 269 4.38 -44.85 -31.20
C GLY A 269 3.25 -45.88 -31.01
N PRO A 270 3.52 -47.17 -31.25
CA PRO A 270 2.54 -48.23 -30.98
C PRO A 270 2.20 -48.28 -29.48
N PRO A 271 0.99 -48.74 -29.11
CA PRO A 271 0.55 -48.78 -27.71
C PRO A 271 1.43 -49.70 -26.84
N PRO A 272 1.66 -49.36 -25.56
CA PRO A 272 2.56 -50.11 -24.70
C PRO A 272 2.04 -51.52 -24.39
N THR A 273 2.96 -52.49 -24.40
CA THR A 273 2.64 -53.88 -24.01
C THR A 273 2.47 -53.98 -22.50
N VAL A 274 1.34 -54.53 -22.04
CA VAL A 274 1.08 -54.73 -20.61
C VAL A 274 1.97 -55.86 -20.08
N VAL A 275 2.76 -55.57 -19.05
CA VAL A 275 3.54 -56.57 -18.30
C VAL A 275 2.97 -56.70 -16.89
N THR A 276 2.35 -57.84 -16.59
CA THR A 276 1.83 -58.14 -15.25
C THR A 276 2.96 -58.59 -14.32
N PRO A 277 3.10 -58.03 -13.10
CA PRO A 277 4.07 -58.49 -12.12
C PRO A 277 3.68 -59.87 -11.53
N PRO A 278 4.65 -60.68 -11.07
CA PRO A 278 4.39 -61.96 -10.42
C PRO A 278 3.79 -61.78 -9.01
N PRO A 279 3.05 -62.77 -8.47
CA PRO A 279 2.41 -62.68 -7.17
C PRO A 279 3.42 -62.74 -6.00
N MET A 280 3.22 -61.87 -5.01
CA MET A 280 3.95 -61.87 -3.74
C MET A 280 3.49 -63.01 -2.83
N GLY A 281 4.42 -63.70 -2.17
CA GLY A 281 4.13 -64.65 -1.10
C GLY A 281 3.72 -63.96 0.22
N PRO A 282 3.12 -64.70 1.18
CA PRO A 282 2.62 -64.12 2.43
C PRO A 282 3.75 -63.74 3.40
N SER A 283 3.71 -62.50 3.91
CA SER A 283 4.63 -62.01 4.96
C SER A 283 4.24 -62.51 6.36
N ALA A 284 5.25 -62.73 7.21
CA ALA A 284 5.08 -63.13 8.61
C ALA A 284 4.64 -61.95 9.52
N PRO A 285 3.94 -62.22 10.65
CA PRO A 285 3.49 -61.18 11.60
C PRO A 285 4.63 -60.64 12.49
N PRO A 286 4.47 -59.42 13.06
CA PRO A 286 5.48 -58.77 13.88
C PRO A 286 5.57 -59.33 15.32
N PRO A 287 6.74 -59.26 15.98
CA PRO A 287 6.89 -59.64 17.38
C PRO A 287 6.41 -58.54 18.34
N SER A 288 5.84 -58.94 19.48
CA SER A 288 5.43 -58.05 20.57
C SER A 288 6.36 -58.18 21.78
N GLY A 289 6.73 -57.07 22.43
CA GLY A 289 7.37 -57.11 23.75
C GLY A 289 7.93 -55.78 24.25
N ALA A 290 7.29 -55.21 25.27
CA ALA A 290 7.92 -54.24 26.19
C ALA A 290 8.26 -54.97 27.50
N PRO A 291 9.36 -54.58 28.17
CA PRO A 291 9.25 -53.74 29.38
C PRO A 291 10.37 -52.67 29.44
N GLY A 292 10.42 -51.71 30.37
CA GLY A 292 9.52 -51.34 31.49
C GLY A 292 10.24 -50.33 32.43
N GLU A 293 9.51 -49.46 33.13
CA GLU A 293 10.10 -48.41 33.98
C GLU A 293 10.60 -48.90 35.35
N PRO A 294 11.59 -48.17 35.93
CA PRO A 294 11.52 -47.79 37.35
C PRO A 294 11.63 -46.26 37.59
N PRO A 295 11.22 -45.72 38.77
CA PRO A 295 10.77 -44.32 38.89
C PRO A 295 11.52 -43.48 39.97
N LEU A 296 10.90 -42.34 40.37
CA LEU A 296 11.24 -41.41 41.50
C LEU A 296 12.30 -40.33 41.16
N GLN A 297 12.33 -39.11 41.73
CA GLN A 297 11.50 -38.45 42.76
C GLN A 297 11.71 -36.90 42.76
N GLY A 298 10.74 -36.13 43.26
CA GLY A 298 10.98 -34.87 44.00
C GLY A 298 11.21 -33.54 43.25
N ALA A 299 10.34 -32.55 43.52
CA ALA A 299 10.62 -31.10 43.41
C ALA A 299 11.17 -30.58 44.78
N PRO A 300 11.65 -29.31 45.00
CA PRO A 300 11.03 -28.05 44.52
C PRO A 300 11.98 -26.85 44.27
N GLY A 301 11.39 -25.68 43.99
CA GLY A 301 11.89 -24.39 44.51
C GLY A 301 12.54 -23.44 43.50
N ALA A 302 12.09 -22.17 43.52
CA ALA A 302 12.68 -21.07 42.74
C ALA A 302 13.18 -19.94 43.66
N PRO A 303 14.34 -19.33 43.38
CA PRO A 303 14.68 -17.97 43.78
C PRO A 303 14.42 -16.98 42.61
N GLY A 304 14.28 -15.67 42.82
CA GLY A 304 14.42 -14.91 44.05
C GLY A 304 15.25 -13.63 43.82
N MET A 305 14.63 -12.58 43.27
CA MET A 305 15.29 -11.31 42.94
C MET A 305 15.63 -10.49 44.21
N PRO A 306 16.88 -10.03 44.40
CA PRO A 306 17.22 -8.98 45.35
C PRO A 306 17.30 -7.61 44.66
N GLY A 307 17.05 -6.52 45.40
CA GLY A 307 17.23 -5.15 44.94
C GLY A 307 17.87 -4.25 46.00
N ALA A 308 18.72 -3.33 45.55
CA ALA A 308 19.30 -2.21 46.31
C ALA A 308 19.80 -1.17 45.28
N SER A 309 19.33 0.08 45.23
CA SER A 309 19.54 1.22 46.16
C SER A 309 20.69 2.14 45.70
N SER A 310 20.41 3.44 45.64
CA SER A 310 21.28 4.50 45.10
C SER A 310 22.42 4.93 46.02
N PRO A 311 23.31 5.81 45.53
CA PRO A 311 23.68 6.96 46.37
C PRO A 311 23.80 8.32 45.63
N GLY A 312 23.45 9.40 46.35
CA GLY A 312 24.25 10.64 46.41
C GLY A 312 24.17 11.68 45.27
N VAL A 313 23.50 12.81 45.54
CA VAL A 313 23.71 14.12 44.86
C VAL A 313 24.75 14.94 45.65
N PRO A 314 25.51 15.88 45.04
CA PRO A 314 25.01 17.25 44.82
C PRO A 314 25.41 17.83 43.43
N GLY A 315 24.86 18.94 42.94
CA GLY A 315 23.81 19.82 43.47
C GLY A 315 24.04 21.28 43.04
N ALA A 316 23.18 21.83 42.17
CA ALA A 316 23.23 23.22 41.73
C ALA A 316 21.82 23.77 41.44
N GLN A 317 21.56 25.03 41.77
CA GLN A 317 20.28 25.71 41.54
C GLN A 317 20.40 26.76 40.43
N ALA A 318 19.45 26.80 39.52
CA ALA A 318 19.16 27.98 38.69
C ALA A 318 17.68 27.98 38.28
N GLN A 319 16.90 28.92 38.81
CA GLN A 319 15.57 29.24 38.29
C GLN A 319 15.72 30.36 37.26
N GLN A 320 15.20 30.18 36.04
CA GLN A 320 14.80 31.29 35.16
C GLN A 320 13.51 30.90 34.40
N GLY A 321 12.68 31.89 34.10
CA GLY A 321 11.29 31.71 33.65
C GLY A 321 11.09 31.64 32.13
N PRO A 322 9.82 31.63 31.67
CA PRO A 322 9.48 31.59 30.25
C PRO A 322 9.88 32.89 29.51
N PRO A 323 10.11 32.83 28.19
CA PRO A 323 10.56 33.97 27.39
C PRO A 323 9.46 35.05 27.19
N PRO A 324 9.87 36.33 27.01
CA PRO A 324 8.94 37.45 26.81
C PRO A 324 8.40 37.53 25.36
N PRO A 325 7.26 38.24 25.13
CA PRO A 325 6.63 38.37 23.81
C PRO A 325 7.27 39.44 22.90
N SER A 326 7.02 39.31 21.59
CA SER A 326 7.47 40.25 20.55
C SER A 326 6.75 41.61 20.58
N PRO A 327 7.39 42.70 20.10
CA PRO A 327 6.81 44.05 20.12
C PRO A 327 5.94 44.41 18.90
N GLY A 328 4.86 45.17 19.13
CA GLY A 328 4.28 46.14 18.16
C GLY A 328 4.82 47.56 18.45
N VAL A 329 4.33 48.68 17.90
CA VAL A 329 3.24 49.04 16.95
C VAL A 329 3.69 50.36 16.23
N PRO A 330 3.02 51.00 15.21
CA PRO A 330 1.58 51.34 15.08
C PRO A 330 0.98 50.96 13.69
N GLY A 331 -0.26 51.31 13.33
CA GLY A 331 -1.38 51.88 14.08
C GLY A 331 -2.05 53.10 13.41
N THR A 332 -3.33 52.97 13.01
CA THR A 332 -4.20 54.07 12.54
C THR A 332 -5.69 53.75 12.75
N GLN A 333 -6.45 54.76 13.20
CA GLN A 333 -7.92 54.82 13.42
C GLN A 333 -8.30 56.31 13.62
N PRO A 334 -9.58 56.73 13.74
CA PRO A 334 -10.86 56.00 13.68
C PRO A 334 -11.96 56.64 12.79
N GLN A 335 -13.10 55.94 12.64
CA GLN A 335 -14.48 56.49 12.67
C GLN A 335 -15.45 55.30 12.87
N GLN A 336 -16.07 55.15 14.05
CA GLN A 336 -17.36 55.70 14.49
C GLN A 336 -18.59 55.17 13.73
N GLY A 337 -19.48 54.46 14.43
CA GLY A 337 -20.77 53.96 13.93
C GLY A 337 -21.36 52.82 14.77
N ALA A 338 -22.31 53.13 15.65
CA ALA A 338 -23.09 52.21 16.49
C ALA A 338 -24.52 52.80 16.69
N PRO A 339 -25.51 52.14 17.33
CA PRO A 339 -25.55 50.79 17.94
C PRO A 339 -26.74 49.91 17.46
N GLY A 340 -26.92 48.71 18.02
CA GLY A 340 -28.14 47.91 17.77
C GLY A 340 -28.18 46.48 18.35
N MET A 341 -28.53 46.32 19.63
CA MET A 341 -28.90 45.07 20.30
C MET A 341 -30.29 45.27 20.95
N PRO A 342 -31.17 44.24 21.09
CA PRO A 342 -30.90 43.13 22.01
C PRO A 342 -31.44 41.74 21.58
N ALA A 343 -31.07 40.71 22.36
CA ALA A 343 -31.72 39.40 22.39
C ALA A 343 -32.71 39.29 23.58
N PRO A 344 -33.59 38.27 23.58
CA PRO A 344 -34.02 37.64 24.82
C PRO A 344 -33.92 36.09 24.80
N SER A 345 -33.74 35.52 25.99
CA SER A 345 -33.78 34.08 26.28
C SER A 345 -35.05 33.74 27.09
N PRO A 346 -35.23 32.53 27.64
CA PRO A 346 -35.34 31.22 26.97
C PRO A 346 -36.71 30.55 27.28
N GLY A 347 -37.01 29.39 26.67
CA GLY A 347 -38.20 28.61 27.04
C GLY A 347 -38.15 27.14 26.61
N VAL A 348 -38.47 26.23 27.52
CA VAL A 348 -38.59 24.77 27.32
C VAL A 348 -39.78 24.28 28.14
N PRO A 349 -40.65 23.42 27.58
CA PRO A 349 -40.89 22.15 28.26
C PRO A 349 -41.00 20.94 27.30
N SER A 350 -40.17 19.94 27.60
CA SER A 350 -40.46 18.49 27.61
C SER A 350 -41.65 17.92 26.82
N ALA A 351 -41.35 17.04 25.87
CA ALA A 351 -42.21 15.93 25.48
C ALA A 351 -41.34 14.67 25.21
N GLN A 352 -41.77 13.50 25.70
CA GLN A 352 -41.16 12.19 25.39
C GLN A 352 -42.16 11.31 24.61
N PRO A 353 -41.70 10.25 23.92
CA PRO A 353 -42.37 9.76 22.71
C PRO A 353 -43.57 8.85 22.98
N GLN A 354 -44.53 8.85 22.05
CA GLN A 354 -45.45 7.73 21.87
C GLN A 354 -44.86 6.69 20.91
N GLN A 355 -45.14 5.42 21.20
CA GLN A 355 -44.71 4.28 20.40
C GLN A 355 -45.69 4.06 19.24
N GLY A 356 -45.20 3.97 18.02
CA GLY A 356 -45.97 3.55 16.84
C GLY A 356 -45.48 2.21 16.31
N ALA A 357 -46.35 1.21 16.25
CA ALA A 357 -46.01 -0.09 15.67
C ALA A 357 -46.07 -0.05 14.12
N PRO A 358 -45.21 -0.81 13.41
CA PRO A 358 -45.22 -0.84 11.95
C PRO A 358 -46.43 -1.62 11.39
N PRO A 359 -47.04 -1.18 10.27
CA PRO A 359 -48.04 -1.95 9.54
C PRO A 359 -47.40 -3.17 8.82
N PRO A 360 -48.20 -4.20 8.46
CA PRO A 360 -47.69 -5.51 8.06
C PRO A 360 -47.17 -5.58 6.61
N MET A 361 -46.32 -6.57 6.33
CA MET A 361 -45.87 -6.90 4.98
C MET A 361 -47.00 -7.46 4.12
N HIS A 362 -47.07 -7.02 2.86
CA HIS A 362 -47.76 -7.74 1.79
C HIS A 362 -46.74 -8.44 0.90
N THR A 363 -47.08 -9.64 0.41
CA THR A 363 -46.23 -10.51 -0.41
C THR A 363 -47.01 -11.08 -1.59
N VAL A 364 -46.29 -11.64 -2.58
CA VAL A 364 -46.79 -12.46 -3.72
C VAL A 364 -47.45 -11.63 -4.86
N PRO A 365 -47.31 -11.99 -6.15
CA PRO A 365 -46.50 -13.05 -6.79
C PRO A 365 -45.42 -12.57 -7.78
N MET A 366 -44.52 -13.47 -8.19
CA MET A 366 -43.83 -13.39 -9.49
C MET A 366 -44.60 -14.12 -10.59
N ALA A 367 -44.40 -13.71 -11.86
CA ALA A 367 -44.70 -14.51 -13.05
C ALA A 367 -43.56 -14.35 -14.10
N PRO A 368 -43.33 -15.30 -15.02
CA PRO A 368 -42.02 -15.45 -15.65
C PRO A 368 -41.94 -15.15 -17.16
N GLY A 369 -40.73 -14.77 -17.62
CA GLY A 369 -40.16 -15.27 -18.87
C GLY A 369 -40.12 -14.34 -20.09
N ALA A 370 -38.91 -13.97 -20.51
CA ALA A 370 -38.54 -13.70 -21.90
C ALA A 370 -37.02 -13.94 -22.08
N GLY A 371 -36.59 -14.37 -23.28
CA GLY A 371 -35.19 -14.68 -23.59
C GLY A 371 -34.35 -13.48 -24.08
N PRO A 372 -33.04 -13.67 -24.31
CA PRO A 372 -32.12 -12.60 -24.70
C PRO A 372 -32.29 -12.17 -26.16
N ALA A 373 -32.05 -10.87 -26.43
CA ALA A 373 -31.97 -10.31 -27.78
C ALA A 373 -30.54 -9.84 -28.07
N ASN A 374 -29.92 -10.38 -29.13
CA ASN A 374 -28.66 -9.86 -29.66
C ASN A 374 -28.90 -8.50 -30.33
N VAL A 375 -28.00 -7.54 -30.09
CA VAL A 375 -27.81 -6.36 -30.94
C VAL A 375 -26.33 -6.18 -31.26
N HIS A 376 -26.03 -5.84 -32.52
CA HIS A 376 -24.66 -5.72 -33.02
C HIS A 376 -23.99 -4.39 -32.61
N ALA A 377 -22.65 -4.39 -32.63
CA ALA A 377 -21.83 -3.22 -32.35
C ALA A 377 -21.94 -2.13 -33.43
N THR A 378 -21.77 -0.88 -32.99
CA THR A 378 -21.43 0.28 -33.84
C THR A 378 -20.32 1.08 -33.14
N ALA A 379 -19.18 1.28 -33.80
CA ALA A 379 -18.07 2.05 -33.26
C ALA A 379 -18.25 3.57 -33.47
N PRO A 380 -17.77 4.44 -32.57
CA PRO A 380 -17.70 5.88 -32.78
C PRO A 380 -16.55 6.27 -33.74
N PRO A 381 -16.64 7.41 -34.43
CA PRO A 381 -15.57 7.94 -35.28
C PRO A 381 -14.43 8.59 -34.47
N PRO A 382 -13.22 8.76 -35.05
CA PRO A 382 -12.08 9.36 -34.38
C PRO A 382 -12.17 10.90 -34.28
N SER A 383 -11.63 11.44 -33.19
CA SER A 383 -11.36 12.88 -33.00
C SER A 383 -9.87 13.19 -33.30
N PRO A 384 -9.53 14.42 -33.70
CA PRO A 384 -8.15 14.79 -34.04
C PRO A 384 -7.26 14.99 -32.80
N GLY A 385 -5.94 14.93 -33.00
CA GLY A 385 -4.95 15.39 -32.02
C GLY A 385 -4.87 16.92 -31.95
N GLY A 386 -3.96 17.50 -31.16
CA GLY A 386 -2.96 16.88 -30.30
C GLY A 386 -1.90 17.90 -29.90
N GLU A 387 -1.47 17.89 -28.64
CA GLU A 387 -0.50 18.85 -28.08
C GLU A 387 0.80 18.15 -27.68
N PRO A 388 1.97 18.82 -27.77
CA PRO A 388 3.25 18.24 -27.40
C PRO A 388 3.43 18.17 -25.87
N PRO A 389 4.18 17.18 -25.34
CA PRO A 389 4.54 17.14 -23.93
C PRO A 389 5.50 18.28 -23.55
N PHE A 390 5.50 18.62 -22.26
CA PHE A 390 6.22 19.75 -21.68
C PHE A 390 7.67 19.36 -21.30
N GLU A 391 8.68 20.04 -21.86
CA GLU A 391 10.07 19.85 -21.45
C GLU A 391 10.34 20.48 -20.07
N VAL A 392 10.97 19.70 -19.17
CA VAL A 392 11.50 20.24 -17.91
C VAL A 392 12.88 20.86 -18.18
N PRO A 393 13.08 22.17 -17.92
CA PRO A 393 14.32 22.86 -18.27
C PRO A 393 15.50 22.46 -17.38
N ALA A 394 16.68 22.30 -17.97
CA ALA A 394 17.91 21.99 -17.25
C ALA A 394 18.33 23.15 -16.32
N VAL A 395 18.56 22.84 -15.04
CA VAL A 395 19.01 23.82 -14.03
C VAL A 395 20.51 24.10 -14.21
N HIS A 396 20.85 25.26 -14.77
CA HIS A 396 22.22 25.75 -14.73
C HIS A 396 22.63 26.12 -13.30
N ARG A 397 23.72 25.53 -12.81
CA ARG A 397 24.39 25.93 -11.55
C ARG A 397 25.08 27.29 -11.73
N HIS A 398 25.02 28.12 -10.69
CA HIS A 398 25.87 29.29 -10.46
C HIS A 398 26.44 29.22 -9.04
#